data_AF-A0A4Y2JW65-F1
#
_entry.id   AF-A0A4Y2JW65-F1
#
_cell.length_a   1.000
_cell.length_b   1.000
_cell.length_c   1.000
_cell.angle_alpha   90.00
_cell.angle_beta   90.00
_cell.angle_gamma   90.00
#
_symmetry.space_group_name_H-M   'P 1'
#
loop_
_entity.id
_entity.type
_entity.pdbx_description
1 polymer ?
#
loop_
_entity_poly.entity_id
_entity_poly.type
_entity_poly.pdbx_seq_one_letter_code
_entity_poly.pdbx_strand_id
1 'polypeptide(L)'
;MTSVFKTASSNDKILDLAAKEATFAYHTANHSLSFNSNSCSSKLISKFFEPKFSLGKTKCEAVVLNVITPLAQEELKEDLTKSNYVSVSMDASNRKDIKLVPIVVRYFNPNSGVQVKLLDFKSVGGETSEILTNHLCSDLLQNDLNNKVVGFCGDNCNTNFGGVKRAG
;
A
#
# COMPACT_ATOMS: atom_id res chain seq x y z
N MET A 1 19.58 13.17 5.78
CA MET A 1 18.48 12.40 6.41
C MET A 1 18.90 12.08 7.83
N THR A 2 18.21 12.64 8.82
CA THR A 2 18.46 12.36 10.24
C THR A 2 17.83 11.01 10.58
N SER A 3 18.64 10.03 11.00
CA SER A 3 18.13 8.72 11.43
C SER A 3 17.18 8.90 12.61
N VAL A 4 15.89 8.61 12.39
CA VAL A 4 14.83 8.67 13.41
C VAL A 4 14.94 7.50 14.41
N PHE A 5 15.68 6.45 14.02
CA PHE A 5 15.80 5.23 14.80
C PHE A 5 17.12 5.23 15.58
N LYS A 6 17.03 5.14 16.91
CA LYS A 6 18.19 4.95 17.78
C LYS A 6 18.62 3.48 17.72
N THR A 7 19.78 3.21 17.15
CA THR A 7 20.46 1.92 17.27
C THR A 7 21.09 1.82 18.66
N ALA A 8 20.39 1.19 19.60
CA ALA A 8 20.92 0.89 20.93
C ALA A 8 20.47 -0.50 21.39
N SER A 9 21.33 -1.21 22.13
CA SER A 9 21.00 -2.47 22.84
C SER A 9 19.70 -2.27 23.62
N SER A 10 18.63 -2.88 23.15
CA SER A 10 17.28 -2.48 23.52
C SER A 10 16.88 -3.12 24.85
N ASN A 11 16.51 -2.30 25.84
CA ASN A 11 15.86 -2.77 27.06
C ASN A 11 14.37 -3.04 26.77
N ASP A 12 13.78 -4.07 27.38
CA ASP A 12 12.38 -4.52 27.13
C ASP A 12 11.37 -3.38 27.18
N LYS A 13 11.54 -2.41 28.10
CA LYS A 13 10.66 -1.25 28.24
C LYS A 13 10.68 -0.30 27.04
N ILE A 14 11.80 -0.22 26.32
CA ILE A 14 11.93 0.62 25.11
C ILE A 14 11.26 -0.07 23.94
N LEU A 15 11.44 -1.39 23.82
CA LEU A 15 10.77 -2.19 22.79
C LEU A 15 9.26 -2.20 22.97
N ASP A 16 8.76 -2.32 24.21
CA ASP A 16 7.34 -2.22 24.53
C ASP A 16 6.75 -0.86 24.12
N LEU A 17 7.45 0.24 24.43
CA LEU A 17 7.01 1.58 24.01
C LEU A 17 7.00 1.73 22.48
N ALA A 18 8.04 1.26 21.80
CA ALA A 18 8.12 1.28 20.35
C ALA A 18 7.01 0.44 19.71
N ALA A 19 6.68 -0.73 20.29
CA ALA A 19 5.59 -1.57 19.85
C ALA A 19 4.24 -0.85 19.98
N LYS A 20 3.95 -0.22 21.14
CA LYS A 20 2.73 0.59 21.33
C LYS A 20 2.58 1.69 20.29
N GLU A 21 3.66 2.41 20.00
CA GLU A 21 3.68 3.46 18.98
C GLU A 21 3.51 2.90 17.56
N ALA A 22 4.17 1.79 17.23
CA ALA A 22 4.01 1.12 15.94
C ALA A 22 2.59 0.57 15.75
N THR A 23 1.98 -0.01 16.79
CA THR A 23 0.59 -0.46 16.77
C THR A 23 -0.38 0.70 16.51
N PHE A 24 -0.16 1.86 17.14
CA PHE A 24 -1.01 3.02 16.91
C PHE A 24 -0.80 3.63 15.51
N ALA A 25 0.43 3.62 15.00
CA ALA A 25 0.73 4.02 13.63
C ALA A 25 0.04 3.09 12.60
N TYR A 26 0.07 1.77 12.85
CA TYR A 26 -0.66 0.78 12.06
C TYR A 26 -2.16 1.03 12.10
N HIS A 27 -2.74 1.26 13.28
CA HIS A 27 -4.16 1.61 13.42
C HIS A 27 -4.51 2.86 12.61
N THR A 28 -3.67 3.90 12.67
CA THR A 28 -3.86 5.12 11.90
C THR A 28 -3.93 4.82 10.39
N ALA A 29 -3.00 4.03 9.87
CA ALA A 29 -2.97 3.66 8.44
C ALA A 29 -4.15 2.76 8.05
N ASN A 30 -4.42 1.72 8.83
CA ASN A 30 -5.47 0.73 8.56
C ASN A 30 -6.87 1.35 8.53
N HIS A 31 -7.12 2.36 9.36
CA HIS A 31 -8.39 3.08 9.40
C HIS A 31 -8.40 4.37 8.57
N SER A 32 -7.40 4.59 7.71
CA SER A 32 -7.31 5.77 6.84
C SER A 32 -7.43 7.10 7.60
N LEU A 33 -6.90 7.15 8.82
CA LEU A 33 -6.90 8.36 9.65
C LEU A 33 -5.78 9.31 9.22
N SER A 34 -6.03 10.61 9.35
CA SER A 34 -5.00 11.61 9.05
C SER A 34 -3.83 11.51 10.04
N PHE A 35 -2.59 11.48 9.56
CA PHE A 35 -1.41 11.60 10.43
C PHE A 35 -1.41 12.87 11.29
N ASN A 36 -2.14 13.92 10.88
CA ASN A 36 -2.26 15.14 11.68
C ASN A 36 -3.04 14.91 12.99
N SER A 37 -3.96 13.94 13.04
CA SER A 37 -4.73 13.66 14.28
C SER A 37 -3.82 13.17 15.41
N ASN A 38 -2.71 12.51 15.06
CA ASN A 38 -1.78 11.91 16.01
C ASN A 38 -1.07 12.92 16.91
N SER A 39 -0.93 14.17 16.47
CA SER A 39 -0.43 15.24 17.34
C SER A 39 -1.34 15.51 18.55
N CYS A 40 -2.66 15.33 18.39
CA CYS A 40 -3.63 15.43 19.48
C CYS A 40 -3.72 14.10 20.24
N SER A 41 -3.92 12.98 19.51
CA SER A 41 -4.04 11.65 20.11
C SER A 41 -2.84 11.29 20.99
N SER A 42 -1.61 11.60 20.55
CA SER A 42 -0.40 11.34 21.33
C SER A 42 -0.39 12.07 22.67
N LYS A 43 -0.95 13.29 22.76
CA LYS A 43 -1.04 14.05 24.03
C LYS A 43 -2.08 13.45 24.97
N LEU A 44 -3.19 12.96 24.42
CA LEU A 44 -4.22 12.30 25.22
C LEU A 44 -3.70 10.95 25.75
N ILE A 45 -3.09 10.15 24.88
CA ILE A 45 -2.53 8.84 25.25
C ILE A 45 -1.44 9.01 26.30
N SER A 46 -0.57 10.02 26.15
CA SER A 46 0.47 10.28 27.14
C SER A 46 -0.08 10.73 28.49
N LYS A 47 -1.19 11.47 28.49
CA LYS A 47 -1.82 11.93 29.73
C LYS A 47 -2.60 10.83 30.46
N PHE A 48 -3.25 9.93 29.72
CA PHE A 48 -4.17 8.96 30.31
C PHE A 48 -3.61 7.55 30.47
N PHE A 49 -2.67 7.11 29.64
CA PHE A 49 -2.30 5.70 29.54
C PHE A 49 -0.80 5.43 29.59
N GLU A 50 0.01 6.18 28.83
CA GLU A 50 1.44 5.89 28.69
C GLU A 50 2.25 7.19 28.67
N PRO A 51 2.74 7.69 29.82
CA PRO A 51 3.41 8.99 29.95
C PRO A 51 4.54 9.26 28.96
N LYS A 52 5.21 8.20 28.47
CA LYS A 52 6.31 8.30 27.52
C LYS A 52 5.88 8.17 26.05
N PHE A 53 4.60 7.95 25.78
CA PHE A 53 4.06 7.83 24.43
C PHE A 53 4.23 9.15 23.67
N SER A 54 4.93 9.08 22.54
CA SER A 54 5.22 10.26 21.73
C SER A 54 5.18 9.89 20.26
N LEU A 55 3.97 9.79 19.72
CA LEU A 55 3.69 9.51 18.31
C LEU A 55 2.98 10.71 17.67
N GLY A 56 3.71 11.79 17.45
CA GLY A 56 3.21 12.91 16.65
C GLY A 56 3.14 12.59 15.16
N LYS A 57 2.62 13.53 14.36
CA LYS A 57 2.48 13.41 12.89
C LYS A 57 3.72 12.82 12.20
N THR A 58 4.87 13.48 12.32
CA THR A 58 6.09 13.14 11.59
C THR A 58 6.61 11.74 11.95
N LYS A 59 6.48 11.36 13.23
CA LYS A 59 6.91 10.04 13.69
C LYS A 59 5.96 8.96 13.20
N CYS A 60 4.64 9.20 13.25
CA CYS A 60 3.66 8.28 12.70
C CYS A 60 3.89 8.04 11.22
N GLU A 61 4.06 9.11 10.45
CA GLU A 61 4.36 9.03 9.02
C GLU A 61 5.65 8.24 8.76
N ALA A 62 6.72 8.53 9.51
CA ALA A 62 7.98 7.81 9.37
C ALA A 62 7.86 6.31 9.72
N VAL A 63 7.07 5.94 10.74
CA VAL A 63 6.83 4.54 11.09
C VAL A 63 6.03 3.84 10.00
N VAL A 64 4.97 4.48 9.50
CA VAL A 64 4.16 3.90 8.43
C VAL A 64 5.02 3.70 7.17
N LEU A 65 5.70 4.74 6.69
CA LEU A 65 6.43 4.69 5.42
C LEU A 65 7.71 3.85 5.47
N ASN A 66 8.45 3.85 6.58
CA ASN A 66 9.77 3.21 6.64
C ASN A 66 9.78 1.87 7.37
N VAL A 67 8.68 1.48 8.03
CA VAL A 67 8.61 0.21 8.78
C VAL A 67 7.43 -0.63 8.30
N ILE A 68 6.21 -0.09 8.35
CA ILE A 68 4.99 -0.85 8.03
C ILE A 68 4.89 -1.12 6.53
N THR A 69 5.11 -0.11 5.69
CA THR A 69 5.02 -0.27 4.23
C THR A 69 6.03 -1.29 3.68
N PRO A 70 7.33 -1.24 4.02
CA PRO A 70 8.29 -2.25 3.56
C PRO A 70 7.91 -3.68 3.99
N LEU A 71 7.43 -3.85 5.24
CA LEU A 71 6.96 -5.15 5.72
C LEU A 71 5.77 -5.65 4.88
N ALA A 72 4.77 -4.80 4.63
CA ALA A 72 3.61 -5.17 3.82
C ALA A 72 3.98 -5.50 2.37
N GLN A 73 5.01 -4.85 1.81
CA GLN A 73 5.53 -5.15 0.48
C GLN A 73 6.28 -6.49 0.43
N GLU A 74 7.07 -6.80 1.47
CA GLU A 74 7.75 -8.08 1.60
C GLU A 74 6.75 -9.24 1.74
N GLU A 75 5.77 -9.10 2.63
CA GLU A 75 4.68 -10.08 2.78
C GLU A 75 3.93 -10.31 1.47
N LEU A 76 3.58 -9.23 0.76
CA LEU A 76 2.92 -9.34 -0.55
C LEU A 76 3.81 -10.10 -1.55
N LYS A 77 5.10 -9.78 -1.62
CA LYS A 77 6.03 -10.44 -2.54
C LYS A 77 6.17 -11.93 -2.23
N GLU A 78 6.27 -12.30 -0.96
CA GLU A 78 6.29 -13.71 -0.56
C GLU A 78 5.03 -14.45 -0.98
N ASP A 79 3.86 -13.86 -0.72
CA ASP A 79 2.58 -14.45 -1.06
C ASP A 79 2.40 -14.61 -2.57
N LEU A 80 2.80 -13.61 -3.36
CA LEU A 80 2.79 -13.67 -4.81
C LEU A 80 3.78 -14.69 -5.38
N THR A 81 4.92 -14.91 -4.71
CA THR A 81 5.89 -15.96 -5.09
C THR A 81 5.27 -17.34 -4.94
N LYS A 82 4.56 -17.58 -3.82
CA LYS A 82 3.88 -18.84 -3.49
C LYS A 82 2.59 -19.05 -4.31
N SER A 83 1.99 -17.97 -4.81
CA SER A 83 0.78 -18.03 -5.63
C SER A 83 1.07 -18.51 -7.04
N ASN A 84 0.26 -19.45 -7.54
CA ASN A 84 0.36 -19.93 -8.92
C ASN A 84 -0.40 -19.04 -9.91
N TYR A 85 -1.52 -18.46 -9.45
CA TYR A 85 -2.44 -17.70 -10.27
C TYR A 85 -2.88 -16.44 -9.55
N VAL A 86 -2.97 -15.35 -10.31
CA VAL A 86 -3.43 -14.05 -9.83
C VAL A 86 -4.40 -13.43 -10.83
N SER A 87 -5.33 -12.62 -10.34
CA SER A 87 -6.08 -11.68 -11.16
C SER A 87 -5.64 -10.27 -10.83
N VAL A 88 -5.57 -9.41 -11.83
CA VAL A 88 -5.12 -8.03 -11.68
C VAL A 88 -6.27 -7.10 -12.01
N SER A 89 -6.48 -6.10 -11.18
CA SER A 89 -7.45 -5.03 -11.39
C SER A 89 -6.73 -3.71 -11.53
N MET A 90 -7.15 -2.88 -12.46
CA MET A 90 -6.59 -1.56 -12.69
C MET A 90 -7.73 -0.55 -12.78
N ASP A 91 -7.54 0.61 -12.16
CA ASP A 91 -8.42 1.75 -12.28
C ASP A 91 -7.59 3.01 -12.58
N ALA A 92 -8.23 4.08 -13.03
CA ALA A 92 -7.58 5.35 -13.29
C ALA A 92 -8.45 6.51 -12.79
N SER A 93 -7.91 7.27 -11.83
CA SER A 93 -8.54 8.49 -11.34
C SER A 93 -7.88 9.73 -11.91
N ASN A 94 -8.70 10.72 -12.27
CA ASN A 94 -8.24 11.98 -12.85
C ASN A 94 -8.15 13.05 -11.77
N ARG A 95 -6.97 13.61 -11.56
CA ARG A 95 -6.78 14.80 -10.72
C ARG A 95 -6.05 15.87 -11.51
N LYS A 96 -6.81 16.75 -12.17
CA LYS A 96 -6.29 17.68 -13.19
C LYS A 96 -5.61 16.87 -14.29
N ASP A 97 -4.37 17.22 -14.63
CA ASP A 97 -3.58 16.55 -15.68
C ASP A 97 -2.83 15.31 -15.17
N ILE A 98 -2.92 15.00 -13.86
CA ILE A 98 -2.29 13.83 -13.26
C ILE A 98 -3.30 12.68 -13.20
N LYS A 99 -2.94 11.55 -13.81
CA LYS A 99 -3.68 10.29 -13.70
C LYS A 99 -3.07 9.45 -12.59
N LEU A 100 -3.88 9.13 -11.58
CA LEU A 100 -3.51 8.22 -10.51
C LEU A 100 -4.03 6.83 -10.83
N VAL A 101 -3.12 5.87 -10.90
CA VAL A 101 -3.40 4.53 -11.40
C VAL A 101 -3.09 3.52 -10.30
N PRO A 102 -4.10 3.07 -9.54
CA PRO A 102 -3.96 1.90 -8.69
C PRO A 102 -3.94 0.61 -9.52
N ILE A 103 -2.98 -0.25 -9.22
CA ILE A 103 -2.98 -1.65 -9.64
C ILE A 103 -3.18 -2.51 -8.40
N VAL A 104 -4.22 -3.33 -8.44
CA VAL A 104 -4.60 -4.23 -7.34
C VAL A 104 -4.41 -5.66 -7.81
N VAL A 105 -3.79 -6.49 -6.99
CA VAL A 105 -3.64 -7.92 -7.25
C VAL A 105 -4.54 -8.70 -6.30
N ARG A 106 -5.20 -9.71 -6.86
CA ARG A 106 -6.03 -10.66 -6.11
C ARG A 106 -5.49 -12.07 -6.32
N TYR A 107 -5.30 -12.79 -5.22
CA TYR A 107 -4.74 -14.13 -5.19
C TYR A 107 -5.36 -14.95 -4.05
N PHE A 108 -5.10 -16.26 -4.03
CA PHE A 108 -5.55 -17.15 -2.96
C PHE A 108 -4.36 -17.57 -2.10
N ASN A 109 -4.43 -17.28 -0.81
CA ASN A 109 -3.50 -17.77 0.20
C ASN A 109 -4.20 -18.89 0.99
N PRO A 110 -3.63 -20.11 1.08
CA PRO A 110 -4.26 -21.23 1.79
C PRO A 110 -4.60 -20.96 3.26
N ASN A 111 -3.87 -20.07 3.93
CA ASN A 111 -4.04 -19.77 5.35
C ASN A 111 -5.06 -18.66 5.60
N SER A 112 -5.22 -17.73 4.67
CA SER A 112 -6.03 -16.52 4.84
C SER A 112 -7.14 -16.35 3.79
N GLY A 113 -7.27 -17.31 2.87
CA GLY A 113 -8.27 -17.31 1.81
C GLY A 113 -7.95 -16.33 0.68
N VAL A 114 -9.00 -15.74 0.10
CA VAL A 114 -8.85 -14.77 -0.99
C VAL A 114 -8.29 -13.46 -0.44
N GLN A 115 -7.15 -13.03 -0.98
CA GLN A 115 -6.50 -11.77 -0.65
C GLN A 115 -6.66 -10.79 -1.80
N VAL A 116 -6.82 -9.51 -1.46
CA VAL A 116 -6.85 -8.38 -2.39
C VAL A 116 -5.91 -7.32 -1.82
N LYS A 117 -4.85 -6.99 -2.57
CA LYS A 117 -3.77 -6.12 -2.09
C LYS A 117 -3.38 -5.12 -3.18
N LEU A 118 -2.97 -3.93 -2.77
CA LEU A 118 -2.40 -2.94 -3.67
C LEU A 118 -1.03 -3.41 -4.13
N LEU A 119 -0.85 -3.59 -5.44
CA LEU A 119 0.43 -3.94 -6.05
C LEU A 119 1.25 -2.68 -6.31
N ASP A 120 0.62 -1.66 -6.89
CA ASP A 120 1.27 -0.40 -7.18
C ASP A 120 0.26 0.77 -7.22
N PHE A 121 0.76 1.98 -7.02
CA PHE A 121 -0.01 3.22 -7.13
C PHE A 121 0.88 4.35 -7.65
N LYS A 122 0.77 4.64 -8.94
CA LYS A 122 1.61 5.65 -9.60
C LYS A 122 0.82 6.75 -10.27
N SER A 123 1.50 7.88 -10.43
CA SER A 123 1.08 8.98 -11.28
C SER A 123 1.61 8.76 -12.68
N VAL A 124 0.74 8.73 -13.68
CA VAL A 124 1.11 8.52 -15.09
C VAL A 124 0.83 9.78 -15.90
N GLY A 125 1.74 10.16 -16.80
CA GLY A 125 1.68 11.40 -17.60
C GLY A 125 0.76 11.33 -18.83
N GLY A 126 -0.30 10.53 -18.78
CA GLY A 126 -1.24 10.32 -19.88
C GLY A 126 -2.16 9.12 -19.64
N GLU A 127 -3.15 8.93 -20.50
CA GLU A 127 -4.17 7.87 -20.35
C GLU A 127 -4.40 7.03 -21.61
N THR A 128 -3.51 7.08 -22.60
CA THR A 128 -3.67 6.22 -23.77
C THR A 128 -3.64 4.75 -23.34
N SER A 129 -4.36 3.90 -24.06
CA SER A 129 -4.35 2.45 -23.81
C SER A 129 -2.93 1.90 -23.78
N GLU A 130 -2.05 2.39 -24.66
CA GLU A 130 -0.63 2.02 -24.72
C GLU A 130 0.12 2.41 -23.43
N ILE A 131 -0.05 3.64 -22.93
CA ILE A 131 0.59 4.09 -21.70
C ILE A 131 0.16 3.22 -20.51
N LEU A 132 -1.14 2.98 -20.37
CA LEU A 132 -1.69 2.17 -19.27
C LEU A 132 -1.26 0.70 -19.38
N THR A 133 -1.28 0.13 -20.59
CA THR A 133 -0.82 -1.24 -20.84
C THR A 133 0.67 -1.39 -20.54
N ASN A 134 1.51 -0.45 -20.99
CA ASN A 134 2.95 -0.48 -20.73
C ASN A 134 3.26 -0.36 -19.23
N HIS A 135 2.52 0.49 -18.51
CA HIS A 135 2.64 0.60 -17.07
C HIS A 135 2.29 -0.72 -16.36
N LEU A 136 1.14 -1.32 -16.70
CA LEU A 136 0.71 -2.61 -16.16
C LEU A 136 1.74 -3.71 -16.45
N CYS A 137 2.13 -3.89 -17.72
CA CYS A 137 3.12 -4.89 -18.11
C CYS A 137 4.46 -4.72 -17.39
N SER A 138 4.89 -3.46 -17.19
CA SER A 138 6.12 -3.17 -16.44
C SER A 138 6.02 -3.61 -14.99
N ASP A 139 4.90 -3.35 -14.31
CA ASP A 139 4.74 -3.75 -12.91
C ASP A 139 4.56 -5.27 -12.77
N LEU A 140 3.92 -5.94 -13.74
CA LEU A 140 3.83 -7.40 -13.76
C LEU A 140 5.21 -8.06 -13.99
N LEU A 141 6.05 -7.48 -14.85
CA LEU A 141 7.45 -7.89 -15.03
C LEU A 141 8.27 -7.70 -13.76
N GLN A 142 8.16 -6.55 -13.09
CA GLN A 142 8.92 -6.26 -11.88
C GLN A 142 8.55 -7.17 -10.69
N ASN A 143 7.36 -7.77 -10.72
CA ASN A 143 6.86 -8.66 -9.67
C ASN A 143 6.79 -10.14 -10.08
N ASP A 144 7.40 -10.52 -11.22
CA ASP A 144 7.42 -11.90 -11.73
C ASP A 144 6.02 -12.52 -11.92
N LEU A 145 5.04 -11.69 -12.33
CA LEU A 145 3.62 -12.08 -12.44
C LEU A 145 3.16 -12.43 -13.86
N ASN A 146 3.92 -12.13 -14.92
CA ASN A 146 3.42 -12.24 -16.31
C ASN A 146 2.86 -13.62 -16.67
N ASN A 147 3.45 -14.69 -16.15
CA ASN A 147 3.02 -16.06 -16.43
C ASN A 147 1.98 -16.59 -15.42
N LYS A 148 1.54 -15.75 -14.47
CA LYS A 148 0.60 -16.09 -13.40
C LYS A 148 -0.76 -15.39 -13.55
N VAL A 149 -0.86 -14.38 -14.43
CA VAL A 149 -2.12 -13.63 -14.60
C VAL A 149 -3.15 -14.49 -15.33
N VAL A 150 -4.27 -14.77 -14.67
CA VAL A 150 -5.41 -15.54 -15.24
C VAL A 150 -6.64 -14.67 -15.50
N GLY A 151 -6.62 -13.41 -15.08
CA GLY A 151 -7.74 -12.49 -15.29
C GLY A 151 -7.31 -11.05 -15.11
N PHE A 152 -7.90 -10.18 -15.93
CA PHE A 152 -7.76 -8.73 -15.85
C PHE A 152 -9.14 -8.10 -15.62
N CYS A 153 -9.21 -7.12 -14.72
CA CYS A 153 -10.41 -6.35 -14.41
C CYS A 153 -10.11 -4.86 -14.57
N GLY A 154 -10.95 -4.16 -15.33
CA GLY A 154 -10.89 -2.72 -15.51
C GLY A 154 -12.29 -2.18 -15.70
N ASP A 155 -12.45 -0.86 -15.63
CA ASP A 155 -13.70 -0.22 -16.02
C ASP A 155 -13.93 -0.33 -17.55
N ASN A 156 -15.14 0.00 -18.01
CA ASN A 156 -15.48 -0.06 -19.43
C ASN A 156 -14.86 1.08 -20.26
N CYS A 157 -13.85 1.78 -19.74
CA CYS A 157 -13.16 2.80 -20.52
C CYS A 157 -12.51 2.17 -21.75
N ASN A 158 -12.63 2.85 -22.90
CA ASN A 158 -12.05 2.39 -24.17
C ASN A 158 -10.53 2.17 -24.08
N THR A 159 -9.86 2.80 -23.11
CA THR A 159 -8.42 2.65 -22.90
C THR A 159 -8.05 1.30 -22.28
N ASN A 160 -8.98 0.62 -21.58
CA ASN A 160 -8.76 -0.67 -20.94
C ASN A 160 -9.03 -1.86 -21.87
N PHE A 161 -10.11 -1.81 -22.67
CA PHE A 161 -10.55 -2.94 -23.51
C PHE A 161 -10.58 -2.63 -25.01
N GLY A 162 -10.14 -1.44 -25.41
CA GLY A 162 -10.30 -0.93 -26.77
C GLY A 162 -11.70 -0.38 -27.03
N GLY A 163 -11.81 0.51 -28.02
CA GLY A 163 -13.10 0.99 -28.49
C GLY A 163 -13.83 -0.11 -29.25
N VAL A 164 -14.91 -0.63 -28.68
CA VAL A 164 -15.84 -1.49 -29.42
C VAL A 164 -16.67 -0.58 -30.34
N LYS A 165 -16.75 -0.87 -31.64
CA LYS A 165 -17.83 -0.35 -32.50
C LYS A 165 -19.15 -0.97 -32.02
N ARG A 166 -19.70 -0.48 -30.90
CA ARG A 166 -21.00 -0.92 -30.40
C ARG A 166 -22.07 -0.28 -31.27
N ALA A 167 -22.76 -1.11 -32.06
CA ALA A 167 -24.04 -0.76 -32.66
C ALA A 167 -25.13 -1.23 -31.69
N GLY A 168 -25.54 -0.37 -30.76
CA GLY A 168 -26.56 -0.68 -29.76
C GLY A 168 -26.16 -0.26 -28.36
#